data_AF-A0A4R3TKG7-F1
#
_entry.id   AF-A0A4R3TKG7-F1
#
_cell.length_a   1.000
_cell.length_b   1.000
_cell.length_c   1.000
_cell.angle_alpha   90.00
_cell.angle_beta   90.00
_cell.angle_gamma   90.00
#
_symmetry.space_group_name_H-M   'P 1'
#
loop_
_entity.id
_entity.type
_entity.pdbx_description
1 polymer ?
#
loop_
_entity_poly.entity_id
_entity_poly.type
_entity_poly.pdbx_seq_one_letter_code
_entity_poly.pdbx_strand_id
1 'polypeptide(L)' 'MIADYLIGAVIIGGAAGLALNAWDGHQARKAKLEALPAGYQFPGCDAVRAQGLDPLRRGEPGYGKHMDGDGDGIACEPYP' A
#
# COMPACT_ATOMS: atom_id res chain seq x y z
N MET A 1 21.02 20.38 -15.45
CA MET A 1 20.50 20.01 -16.78
C MET A 1 20.20 18.53 -16.70
N ILE A 2 19.07 18.10 -16.16
CA ILE A 2 17.74 18.18 -16.76
C ILE A 2 16.71 18.09 -15.64
N ALA A 3 15.95 19.17 -15.49
CA ALA A 3 14.93 19.38 -14.49
C ALA A 3 13.55 19.16 -15.13
N ASP A 4 13.34 18.00 -15.76
CA ASP A 4 12.18 17.79 -16.65
C ASP A 4 11.30 16.58 -16.30
N TYR A 5 11.54 15.88 -15.19
CA TYR A 5 10.66 14.81 -14.72
C TYR A 5 9.73 15.22 -13.56
N LEU A 6 9.41 16.51 -13.44
CA LEU A 6 8.41 17.01 -12.48
C LEU A 6 7.15 17.58 -13.16
N ILE A 7 6.96 17.33 -14.46
CA ILE A 7 5.75 17.70 -15.21
C ILE A 7 4.94 16.44 -15.55
N GLY A 8 4.75 15.56 -14.57
CA GLY A 8 3.82 14.43 -14.67
C GLY A 8 2.38 14.78 -14.28
N ALA A 9 2.13 16.03 -13.86
CA ALA A 9 0.80 16.52 -13.48
C ALA A 9 0.20 17.37 -14.61
N VAL A 10 0.06 16.78 -15.80
CA VAL A 10 -0.76 17.37 -16.86
C VAL A 10 -2.19 16.89 -16.67
N ILE A 11 -3.05 17.86 -16.37
CA ILE A 11 -4.51 17.80 -16.40
C ILE A 11 -5.01 17.00 -17.61
N ILE A 12 -5.60 15.81 -17.40
CA ILE A 12 -6.39 15.13 -18.44
C ILE A 12 -7.78 14.82 -17.88
N GLY A 13 -8.70 15.75 -18.08
CA GLY A 13 -10.11 15.69 -17.71
C GLY A 13 -10.96 14.75 -18.59
N GLY A 14 -10.54 13.50 -18.76
CA GLY A 14 -11.34 12.45 -19.40
C GLY A 14 -10.60 11.12 -19.33
N ALA A 15 -11.30 10.00 -19.13
CA ALA A 15 -10.81 8.60 -18.97
C ALA A 15 -9.47 8.37 -18.23
N ALA A 16 -8.36 8.93 -18.69
CA ALA A 16 -7.14 9.20 -17.92
C ALA A 16 -7.42 9.94 -16.58
N GLY A 17 -8.45 10.78 -16.51
CA GLY A 17 -8.88 11.39 -15.24
C GLY A 17 -9.30 10.35 -14.19
N LEU A 18 -9.88 9.21 -14.60
CA LEU A 18 -10.16 8.08 -13.69
C LEU A 18 -8.88 7.33 -13.31
N ALA A 19 -7.90 7.27 -14.22
CA ALA A 19 -6.61 6.63 -13.98
C ALA A 19 -5.71 7.44 -13.04
N LEU A 20 -5.78 8.78 -13.04
CA LEU A 20 -5.09 9.63 -12.05
C LEU A 20 -5.56 9.29 -10.63
N ASN A 21 -6.89 9.25 -10.40
CA ASN A 21 -7.47 8.92 -9.10
C ASN A 21 -7.07 7.51 -8.60
N ALA A 22 -7.01 6.54 -9.51
CA ALA A 22 -6.64 5.16 -9.19
C ALA A 22 -5.13 5.04 -8.87
N TRP A 23 -4.27 5.78 -9.58
CA TRP A 23 -2.86 5.85 -9.25
C TRP A 23 -2.60 6.54 -7.90
N ASP A 24 -3.33 7.61 -7.57
CA ASP A 24 -3.21 8.29 -6.28
C ASP A 24 -3.43 7.33 -5.09
N GLY A 25 -4.40 6.42 -5.21
CA GLY A 25 -4.69 5.40 -4.19
C GLY A 25 -3.54 4.40 -3.99
N HIS A 26 -2.96 3.88 -5.08
CA HIS A 26 -1.83 2.96 -4.99
C HIS A 26 -0.57 3.64 -4.44
N GLN A 27 -0.30 4.89 -4.84
CA GLN A 27 0.84 5.64 -4.30
C GLN A 27 0.65 5.94 -2.81
N ALA A 28 -0.56 6.29 -2.37
CA ALA A 28 -0.86 6.56 -0.96
C ALA A 28 -0.62 5.33 -0.06
N ARG A 29 -1.05 4.13 -0.49
CA ARG A 29 -0.78 2.88 0.24
C ARG A 29 0.72 2.61 0.33
N LYS A 30 1.44 2.73 -0.80
CA LYS A 30 2.88 2.46 -0.86
C LYS A 30 3.66 3.43 0.03
N ALA A 31 3.38 4.73 -0.04
CA ALA A 31 4.01 5.74 0.81
C ALA A 31 3.79 5.44 2.30
N LYS A 32 2.60 4.96 2.68
CA LYS A 32 2.30 4.59 4.06
C LYS A 32 3.09 3.38 4.54
N LEU A 33 3.32 2.39 3.68
CA LEU A 33 4.16 1.23 3.99
C LEU A 33 5.65 1.62 4.07
N GLU A 34 6.13 2.47 3.16
CA GLU A 34 7.51 2.94 3.13
C GLU A 34 7.86 3.86 4.31
N ALA A 35 6.87 4.53 4.89
CA ALA A 35 7.04 5.33 6.10
C ALA A 35 7.19 4.48 7.38
N LEU A 36 6.93 3.17 7.32
CA LEU A 36 7.12 2.29 8.46
C LEU A 36 8.63 2.04 8.70
N PRO A 37 9.08 1.96 9.96
CA PRO A 37 10.46 1.60 10.26
C PRO A 37 10.84 0.25 9.63
N ALA A 38 12.10 0.11 9.24
CA ALA A 38 12.60 -1.16 8.73
C ALA A 38 12.39 -2.30 9.76
N GLY A 39 11.79 -3.40 9.32
CA GLY A 39 11.46 -4.53 10.19
C GLY A 39 10.24 -4.30 11.11
N TYR A 40 9.52 -3.19 10.97
CA TYR A 40 8.26 -2.98 11.67
C TYR A 40 7.26 -4.09 11.31
N GLN A 41 6.55 -4.60 12.32
CA GLN A 41 5.46 -5.56 12.17
C GLN A 41 4.26 -5.06 12.94
N PHE A 42 3.07 -5.19 12.35
CA PHE A 42 1.85 -4.86 13.07
C PHE A 42 1.58 -5.88 14.19
N PRO A 43 1.01 -5.45 15.33
CA PRO A 43 0.67 -6.37 16.42
C PRO A 43 -0.44 -7.35 16.03
N GLY A 44 -1.29 -6.99 15.06
CA GLY A 44 -2.36 -7.84 14.56
C GLY A 44 -3.20 -7.15 13.49
N CYS A 45 -4.13 -7.90 12.90
CA CYS A 45 -4.91 -7.43 11.75
C CYS A 45 -5.85 -6.26 12.05
N ASP A 46 -6.27 -6.05 13.31
CA ASP A 46 -7.04 -4.86 13.68
C ASP A 46 -6.24 -3.58 13.47
N ALA A 47 -4.94 -3.61 13.78
CA ALA A 47 -4.05 -2.47 13.55
C ALA A 47 -3.83 -2.23 12.05
N VAL A 48 -3.73 -3.30 11.25
CA VAL A 48 -3.60 -3.20 9.79
C VAL A 48 -4.84 -2.57 9.17
N ARG A 49 -6.04 -3.06 9.53
CA ARG A 49 -7.33 -2.55 9.06
C ARG A 49 -7.60 -1.11 9.49
N ALA A 50 -7.25 -0.75 10.72
CA ALA A 50 -7.34 0.63 11.19
C ALA A 50 -6.50 1.60 10.33
N GLN A 51 -5.46 1.09 9.67
CA GLN A 51 -4.62 1.84 8.75
C GLN A 51 -5.07 1.71 7.28
N GLY A 52 -6.07 0.89 6.95
CA GLY A 52 -6.50 0.63 5.57
C GLY A 52 -5.37 0.04 4.71
N LEU A 53 -4.51 -0.77 5.33
CA LEU A 53 -3.36 -1.40 4.67
C LEU A 53 -3.62 -2.88 4.34
N ASP A 54 -4.75 -3.43 4.76
CA ASP A 54 -5.15 -4.80 4.46
C ASP A 54 -5.54 -4.96 2.97
N PRO A 55 -5.23 -6.12 2.36
CA PRO A 55 -4.37 -7.18 2.87
C PRO A 55 -2.87 -6.81 2.82
N LEU A 56 -2.07 -7.42 3.70
CA LEU A 56 -0.60 -7.29 3.70
C LEU A 56 0.05 -8.50 3.03
N ARG A 57 1.03 -8.25 2.16
CA ARG A 57 1.77 -9.30 1.47
C ARG A 57 3.11 -9.58 2.12
N ARG A 58 3.56 -10.82 2.00
CA ARG A 58 4.93 -11.22 2.40
C ARG A 58 5.95 -10.29 1.74
N GLY A 59 6.81 -9.68 2.56
CA GLY A 59 7.83 -8.73 2.12
C GLY A 59 7.42 -7.26 2.21
N GLU A 60 6.14 -6.96 2.45
CA GLU A 60 5.71 -5.60 2.76
C GLU A 60 6.10 -5.22 4.20
N PRO A 61 6.51 -3.96 4.44
CA PRO A 61 6.67 -3.42 5.78
C PRO A 61 5.37 -3.60 6.59
N GLY A 62 5.50 -3.99 7.85
CA GLY A 62 4.35 -4.30 8.69
C GLY A 62 3.87 -5.75 8.61
N TYR A 63 4.26 -6.52 7.59
CA TYR A 63 3.90 -7.94 7.51
C TYR A 63 4.54 -8.74 8.66
N GLY A 64 3.71 -9.51 9.35
CA GLY A 64 4.10 -10.45 10.38
C GLY A 64 3.54 -11.83 10.07
N LYS A 65 4.38 -12.86 10.12
CA LYS A 65 3.95 -14.25 9.88
C LYS A 65 2.87 -14.72 10.86
N HIS A 66 2.76 -14.08 12.03
CA HIS A 66 1.70 -14.36 13.01
C HIS A 66 0.32 -13.86 12.58
N MET A 67 0.23 -13.06 11.51
CA MET A 67 -1.03 -12.54 10.96
C MET A 67 -1.49 -13.29 9.70
N ASP A 68 -0.65 -14.18 9.18
CA ASP A 68 -0.86 -15.02 7.99
C ASP A 68 -1.15 -16.44 8.50
N GLY A 69 -2.42 -16.68 8.82
CA GLY A 69 -2.85 -17.86 9.60
C GLY A 69 -2.80 -19.17 8.82
N ASP A 70 -3.05 -19.11 7.52
CA ASP A 70 -2.97 -20.23 6.59
C ASP A 70 -1.58 -20.33 5.91
N GLY A 71 -0.79 -19.25 5.95
CA GLY A 71 0.62 -19.23 5.56
C GLY A 71 0.85 -19.00 4.08
N ASP A 72 -0.16 -18.56 3.34
CA ASP A 72 -0.10 -18.40 1.88
C ASP A 72 0.73 -17.18 1.45
N GLY A 73 1.03 -16.28 2.39
CA GLY A 73 1.78 -15.04 2.17
C GLY A 73 0.92 -13.80 2.09
N ILE A 74 -0.37 -13.89 2.38
CA ILE A 74 -1.33 -12.80 2.44
C ILE A 74 -1.90 -12.74 3.86
N ALA A 75 -1.44 -11.77 4.65
CA ALA A 75 -1.96 -11.53 5.97
C ALA A 75 -3.20 -10.64 5.94
N CYS A 76 -4.11 -10.88 6.90
CA CYS A 76 -5.28 -10.04 7.15
C CYS A 76 -6.25 -9.97 5.97
N GLU A 77 -6.45 -11.09 5.28
CA GLU A 77 -7.43 -11.19 4.22
C GLU A 77 -8.86 -10.89 4.73
N PRO A 78 -9.71 -10.29 3.88
CA PRO A 78 -11.11 -10.04 4.24
C PRO A 78 -11.93 -11.34 4.36
N TYR A 79 -11.42 -12.46 3.84
CA TYR A 79 -12.00 -13.79 3.91
C TYR A 79 -10.93 -14.81 4.35
N PRO A 80 -11.32 -15.88 5.05
CA PRO A 80 -10.42 -16.97 5.43
C PRO A 80 -10.14 -17.95 4.28
#